data_AF-A0A940BAQ6-F1
#
_entry.id   AF-A0A940BAQ6-F1
#
_cell.length_a   1.000
_cell.length_b   1.000
_cell.length_c   1.000
_cell.angle_alpha   90.00
_cell.angle_beta   90.00
_cell.angle_gamma   90.00
#
_symmetry.space_group_name_H-M   'P 1'
#
loop_
_entity.id
_entity.type
_entity.pdbx_description
1 polymer ?
#
loop_
_entity_poly.entity_id
_entity_poly.type
_entity_poly.pdbx_seq_one_letter_code
_entity_poly.pdbx_strand_id
1 'polypeptide(L)'
;MFPTYRGKLEYVCLGCGKRYGIDELLYTCPSCGKVLLLEDVNRGQLKELGSGEYWRGVFDQRAATRETALRGIFRYYELLAPVMDPQDIVYLGEGHTPVVEGAKALQEHLGAHFMYKNDGQNPSASFKDRGMACAFSYLRYLVRSQGWKEILGICASTGDTSAAAAMYGAYVGDPIKTAVLLPQGKVTPQQLSQ
;
A
#
# COMPACT_ATOMS: atom_id res chain seq x y z
N MET A 1 -7.17 17.56 11.55
CA MET A 1 -8.52 17.02 11.29
C MET A 1 -8.37 15.92 10.26
N PHE A 2 -9.02 14.78 10.48
CA PHE A 2 -8.95 13.64 9.54
C PHE A 2 -9.81 13.91 8.29
N PRO A 3 -9.46 13.36 7.11
CA PRO A 3 -10.23 13.57 5.89
C PRO A 3 -11.69 13.19 6.04
N THR A 4 -12.58 14.01 5.47
CA THR A 4 -14.03 13.76 5.46
C THR A 4 -14.49 13.01 4.21
N TYR A 5 -13.72 13.04 3.12
CA TYR A 5 -14.04 12.28 1.91
C TYR A 5 -14.14 10.79 2.23
N ARG A 6 -15.20 10.16 1.73
CA ARG A 6 -15.41 8.72 1.78
C ARG A 6 -15.74 8.21 0.38
N GLY A 7 -14.94 7.26 -0.07
CA GLY A 7 -15.02 6.68 -1.40
C GLY A 7 -15.90 5.43 -1.43
N LYS A 8 -16.10 4.87 -2.61
CA LYS A 8 -16.69 3.54 -2.81
C LYS A 8 -15.78 2.74 -3.72
N LEU A 9 -14.93 1.90 -3.13
CA LEU A 9 -14.01 1.05 -3.88
C LEU A 9 -14.71 -0.19 -4.44
N GLU A 10 -14.39 -0.54 -5.68
CA GLU A 10 -14.82 -1.76 -6.36
C GLU A 10 -13.64 -2.39 -7.12
N TYR A 11 -13.61 -3.72 -7.19
CA TYR A 11 -12.74 -4.43 -8.11
C TYR A 11 -13.33 -4.40 -9.52
N VAL A 12 -12.55 -3.96 -10.50
CA VAL A 12 -12.93 -3.90 -11.91
C VAL A 12 -12.05 -4.84 -12.71
N CYS A 13 -12.67 -5.81 -13.38
CA CYS A 13 -11.93 -6.75 -14.20
C CYS A 13 -11.40 -6.10 -15.48
N LEU A 14 -10.08 -6.17 -15.69
CA LEU A 14 -9.43 -5.64 -16.89
C LEU A 14 -9.72 -6.46 -18.17
N GLY A 15 -10.31 -7.65 -18.03
CA GLY A 15 -10.69 -8.50 -19.15
C GLY A 15 -12.14 -8.31 -19.60
N CYS A 16 -13.09 -8.47 -18.67
CA CYS A 16 -14.53 -8.47 -18.99
C CYS A 16 -15.30 -7.25 -18.45
N GLY A 17 -14.63 -6.32 -17.76
CA GLY A 17 -15.25 -5.10 -17.23
C GLY A 17 -16.20 -5.31 -16.05
N LYS A 18 -16.43 -6.55 -15.60
CA LYS A 18 -17.29 -6.84 -14.43
C LYS A 18 -16.72 -6.20 -13.16
N ARG A 19 -17.64 -5.74 -12.32
CA ARG A 19 -17.37 -5.07 -11.04
C ARG A 19 -17.75 -5.97 -9.87
N TYR A 20 -16.95 -5.94 -8.82
CA TYR A 20 -17.17 -6.70 -7.58
C TYR A 20 -16.94 -5.80 -6.37
N GLY A 21 -17.67 -6.07 -5.28
CA GLY A 21 -17.44 -5.41 -4.00
C GLY A 21 -16.07 -5.78 -3.42
N ILE A 22 -15.57 -4.93 -2.54
CA ILE A 22 -14.26 -5.11 -1.91
C ILE A 22 -14.35 -5.92 -0.60
N ASP A 23 -15.55 -6.20 -0.10
CA ASP A 23 -15.80 -6.94 1.14
C ASP A 23 -15.24 -8.38 1.12
N GLU A 24 -14.93 -8.90 -0.07
CA GLU A 24 -14.29 -10.20 -0.29
C GLU A 24 -12.88 -10.04 -0.89
N LEU A 25 -11.97 -10.93 -0.50
CA LEU A 25 -10.59 -10.95 -1.00
C LEU A 25 -10.51 -11.70 -2.34
N LEU A 26 -10.76 -11.00 -3.45
CA LEU A 26 -10.66 -11.55 -4.80
C LEU A 26 -9.24 -11.46 -5.36
N TYR A 27 -8.64 -12.60 -5.68
CA TYR A 27 -7.31 -12.67 -6.32
C TYR A 27 -7.36 -12.43 -7.84
N THR A 28 -8.37 -13.01 -8.50
CA THR A 28 -8.64 -12.86 -9.94
C THR A 28 -10.14 -12.76 -10.17
N CYS A 29 -10.55 -12.21 -11.32
CA CYS A 29 -11.96 -12.10 -11.69
C CYS A 29 -12.65 -13.48 -11.68
N PRO A 30 -13.71 -13.67 -10.86
CA PRO A 30 -14.47 -14.93 -10.80
C PRO A 30 -15.10 -15.35 -12.13
N SER A 31 -15.32 -14.42 -13.05
CA SER A 31 -15.97 -14.72 -14.34
C SER A 31 -15.02 -15.06 -15.48
N CYS A 32 -13.75 -14.62 -15.46
CA CYS A 32 -12.84 -14.85 -16.58
C CYS A 32 -11.37 -15.06 -16.20
N GLY A 33 -11.03 -15.07 -14.90
CA GLY A 33 -9.67 -15.32 -14.41
C GLY A 33 -8.65 -14.21 -14.66
N LYS A 34 -9.05 -13.05 -15.21
CA LYS A 34 -8.16 -11.91 -15.44
C LYS A 34 -7.96 -11.06 -14.17
N VAL A 35 -6.93 -10.22 -14.20
CA VAL A 35 -6.55 -9.31 -13.11
C VAL A 35 -7.63 -8.27 -12.86
N LEU A 36 -7.79 -7.90 -11.58
CA LEU A 36 -8.70 -6.88 -11.10
C LEU A 36 -7.92 -5.58 -10.81
N LEU A 37 -8.52 -4.44 -11.14
CA LEU A 37 -8.09 -3.10 -10.76
C LEU A 37 -9.00 -2.58 -9.65
N LEU A 38 -8.45 -1.88 -8.66
CA LEU A 38 -9.28 -1.15 -7.69
C LEU A 38 -9.66 0.23 -8.24
N GLU A 39 -10.95 0.53 -8.26
CA GLU A 39 -11.47 1.84 -8.65
C GLU A 39 -12.37 2.41 -7.56
N ASP A 40 -12.20 3.70 -7.27
CA ASP A 40 -13.17 4.46 -6.50
C ASP A 40 -14.26 5.00 -7.43
N VAL A 41 -15.47 4.47 -7.30
CA VAL A 41 -16.64 4.89 -8.09
C VAL A 41 -16.97 6.36 -7.85
N ASN A 42 -16.66 6.88 -6.67
CA ASN A 42 -16.90 8.26 -6.28
C ASN A 42 -15.72 9.19 -6.59
N ARG A 43 -14.67 8.71 -7.29
CA ARG A 43 -13.46 9.50 -7.58
C ARG A 43 -13.76 10.84 -8.26
N GLY A 44 -14.86 10.92 -9.01
CA GLY A 44 -15.32 12.17 -9.65
C GLY A 44 -15.52 13.31 -8.66
N GLN A 45 -16.01 13.01 -7.45
CA GLN A 45 -16.28 13.99 -6.39
C GLN A 45 -15.01 14.69 -5.90
N LEU A 46 -13.82 14.07 -6.02
CA LEU A 46 -12.56 14.71 -5.66
C LEU A 46 -12.28 15.97 -6.49
N LYS A 47 -12.82 16.04 -7.72
CA LYS A 47 -12.70 17.22 -8.57
C LYS A 47 -13.62 18.35 -8.11
N GLU A 48 -14.73 18.02 -7.45
CA GLU A 48 -15.68 18.98 -6.88
C GLU A 48 -15.16 19.54 -5.56
N LEU A 49 -14.44 18.72 -4.77
CA LEU A 49 -13.83 19.13 -3.50
C LEU A 49 -12.67 20.11 -3.66
N GLY A 50 -11.94 20.07 -4.78
CA GLY A 50 -10.88 21.03 -5.00
C GLY A 50 -10.10 20.84 -6.29
N SER A 51 -9.42 21.92 -6.67
CA SER A 51 -8.50 21.94 -7.81
C SER A 51 -7.24 21.11 -7.54
N GLY A 52 -6.43 20.88 -8.58
CA GLY A 52 -5.13 20.23 -8.39
C GLY A 52 -4.20 21.02 -7.46
N GLU A 53 -4.32 22.34 -7.40
CA GLU A 53 -3.57 23.19 -6.47
C GLU A 53 -4.00 22.98 -5.02
N TYR A 54 -5.31 22.92 -4.78
CA TYR A 54 -5.86 22.59 -3.47
C TYR A 54 -5.29 21.25 -2.97
N TRP A 55 -5.35 20.20 -3.80
CA TRP A 55 -4.86 18.88 -3.42
C TRP A 55 -3.35 18.84 -3.15
N ARG A 56 -2.54 19.55 -3.96
CA ARG A 56 -1.10 19.72 -3.68
C ARG A 56 -0.89 20.35 -2.31
N GLY A 57 -1.59 21.44 -1.99
CA GLY A 57 -1.52 22.10 -0.69
C GLY A 57 -1.90 21.17 0.47
N VAL A 58 -2.99 20.41 0.32
CA VAL A 58 -3.42 19.41 1.32
C VAL A 58 -2.34 18.36 1.56
N PHE A 59 -1.78 17.79 0.49
CA PHE A 59 -0.75 16.76 0.63
C PHE A 59 0.54 17.35 1.19
N ASP A 60 0.99 18.53 0.75
CA ASP A 60 2.19 19.21 1.26
C ASP A 60 2.10 19.51 2.75
N GLN A 61 0.96 20.00 3.23
CA GLN A 61 0.73 20.20 4.67
C GLN A 61 0.84 18.88 5.46
N ARG A 62 0.36 17.77 4.89
CA ARG A 62 0.46 16.45 5.53
C ARG A 62 1.87 15.90 5.60
N ALA A 63 2.82 16.41 4.81
CA ALA A 63 4.22 15.98 4.92
C ALA A 63 4.81 16.24 6.32
N ALA A 64 4.29 17.23 7.04
CA ALA A 64 4.69 17.57 8.41
C ALA A 64 3.65 17.16 9.48
N THR A 65 2.69 16.30 9.14
CA THR A 65 1.63 15.91 10.08
C THR A 65 2.15 15.07 11.24
N ARG A 66 1.53 15.25 12.41
CA ARG A 66 1.69 14.36 13.58
C ARG A 66 0.59 13.29 13.66
N GLU A 67 -0.42 13.36 12.81
CA GLU A 67 -1.47 12.35 12.71
C GLU A 67 -0.92 11.11 12.00
N THR A 68 -0.64 10.04 12.75
CA THR A 68 -0.06 8.79 12.25
C THR A 68 -0.83 8.21 11.08
N ALA A 69 -2.17 8.27 11.11
CA ALA A 69 -3.02 7.72 10.05
C ALA A 69 -2.93 8.49 8.71
N LEU A 70 -2.21 9.62 8.67
CA LEU A 70 -1.97 10.43 7.48
C LEU A 70 -0.49 10.57 7.12
N ARG A 71 0.38 9.75 7.72
CA ARG A 71 1.81 9.70 7.40
C ARG A 71 2.08 8.68 6.30
N GLY A 72 3.30 8.71 5.76
CA GLY A 72 3.75 7.71 4.79
C GLY A 72 2.95 7.77 3.49
N ILE A 73 2.49 6.61 3.03
CA ILE A 73 1.64 6.56 1.85
C ILE A 73 0.26 7.19 2.10
N PHE A 74 -0.24 7.17 3.34
CA PHE A 74 -1.55 7.72 3.70
C PHE A 74 -1.60 9.25 3.78
N ARG A 75 -0.48 9.91 3.50
CA ARG A 75 -0.46 11.33 3.09
C ARG A 75 -1.50 11.59 1.98
N TYR A 76 -1.68 10.62 1.09
CA TYR A 76 -2.62 10.64 -0.03
C TYR A 76 -3.92 9.86 0.27
N TYR A 77 -4.39 9.90 1.52
CA TYR A 77 -5.52 9.11 2.03
C TYR A 77 -6.72 9.03 1.08
N GLU A 78 -7.19 10.15 0.53
CA GLU A 78 -8.37 10.21 -0.33
C GLU A 78 -8.21 9.40 -1.63
N LEU A 79 -6.96 9.18 -2.06
CA LEU A 79 -6.64 8.43 -3.28
C LEU A 79 -6.39 6.94 -3.00
N LEU A 80 -6.13 6.56 -1.76
CA LEU A 80 -5.63 5.22 -1.41
C LEU A 80 -6.53 4.46 -0.43
N ALA A 81 -7.04 5.17 0.57
CA ALA A 81 -7.70 4.61 1.74
C ALA A 81 -9.10 5.19 2.03
N PRO A 82 -9.90 5.67 1.04
CA PRO A 82 -11.08 6.47 1.33
C PRO A 82 -12.24 5.68 1.95
N VAL A 83 -12.07 4.38 2.20
CA VAL A 83 -13.03 3.49 2.89
C VAL A 83 -12.59 3.10 4.30
N MET A 84 -11.34 3.37 4.68
CA MET A 84 -10.74 2.91 5.94
C MET A 84 -10.82 3.99 7.02
N ASP A 85 -11.10 3.62 8.26
CA ASP A 85 -11.09 4.57 9.38
C ASP A 85 -9.66 4.78 9.91
N PRO A 86 -9.37 5.88 10.65
CA PRO A 86 -8.04 6.13 11.18
C PRO A 86 -7.46 4.96 11.96
N GLN A 87 -8.31 4.24 12.69
CA GLN A 87 -7.92 3.10 13.51
C GLN A 87 -7.49 1.88 12.69
N ASP A 88 -7.83 1.77 11.41
CA ASP A 88 -7.44 0.67 10.54
C ASP A 88 -6.02 0.87 9.99
N ILE A 89 -5.57 2.11 9.89
CA ILE A 89 -4.31 2.47 9.24
C ILE A 89 -3.09 1.92 10.00
N VAL A 90 -2.19 1.29 9.25
CA VAL A 90 -0.91 0.75 9.71
C VAL A 90 0.21 1.54 9.04
N TYR A 91 1.00 2.24 9.86
CA TYR A 91 2.16 3.02 9.42
C TYR A 91 3.38 2.61 10.24
N LEU A 92 4.42 2.10 9.59
CA LEU A 92 5.66 1.65 10.23
C LEU A 92 6.86 2.53 9.92
N GLY A 93 6.64 3.64 9.21
CA GLY A 93 7.71 4.50 8.70
C GLY A 93 7.83 4.49 7.19
N GLU A 94 7.01 3.73 6.47
CA GLU A 94 7.11 3.63 5.02
C GLU A 94 6.74 4.93 4.31
N GLY A 95 7.26 5.14 3.11
CA GLY A 95 7.13 6.40 2.38
C GLY A 95 8.15 7.44 2.83
N HIS A 96 8.04 8.66 2.28
CA HIS A 96 8.98 9.77 2.51
C HIS A 96 10.47 9.46 2.30
N THR A 97 10.79 8.38 1.59
CA THR A 97 12.15 7.98 1.24
C THR A 97 12.87 9.05 0.40
N PRO A 98 14.21 9.14 0.48
CA PRO A 98 14.95 10.17 -0.24
C PRO A 98 14.76 10.13 -1.75
N VAL A 99 14.76 11.32 -2.36
CA VAL A 99 15.05 11.49 -3.79
C VAL A 99 16.50 11.98 -3.86
N VAL A 100 17.37 11.19 -4.46
CA VAL A 100 18.82 11.41 -4.45
C VAL A 100 19.27 11.88 -5.83
N GLU A 101 20.02 12.96 -5.87
CA GLU A 101 20.58 13.52 -7.11
C GLU A 101 21.52 12.51 -7.80
N GLY A 102 21.42 12.43 -9.14
CA GLY A 102 22.35 11.65 -9.93
C GLY A 102 23.78 12.20 -9.86
N ALA A 103 24.78 11.32 -9.85
CA ALA A 103 26.17 11.77 -9.86
C ALA A 103 26.46 12.58 -11.13
N LYS A 104 27.09 13.76 -10.98
CA LYS A 104 27.36 14.69 -12.09
C LYS A 104 28.04 14.01 -13.28
N ALA A 105 29.08 13.21 -13.03
CA ALA A 105 29.80 12.49 -14.09
C ALA A 105 28.91 11.52 -14.88
N LEU A 106 27.93 10.88 -14.22
CA LEU A 106 26.99 9.97 -14.88
C LEU A 106 25.93 10.74 -15.68
N GLN A 107 25.45 11.87 -15.17
CA GLN A 107 24.54 12.76 -15.90
C GLN A 107 25.21 13.34 -17.16
N GLU A 108 26.47 13.76 -17.06
CA GLU A 108 27.28 14.22 -18.19
C GLU A 108 27.48 13.11 -19.22
N HIS A 109 27.79 11.88 -18.78
CA HIS A 109 27.94 10.74 -19.68
C HIS A 109 26.65 10.37 -20.42
N LEU A 110 25.51 10.42 -19.74
CA LEU A 110 24.19 10.11 -20.32
C LEU A 110 23.57 11.27 -21.09
N GLY A 111 24.13 12.49 -20.96
CA GLY A 111 23.54 13.71 -21.53
C GLY A 111 22.17 14.04 -20.94
N ALA A 112 21.87 13.61 -19.71
CA ALA A 112 20.55 13.75 -19.09
C ALA A 112 20.64 13.96 -17.58
N HIS A 113 19.78 14.86 -17.08
CA HIS A 113 19.54 15.02 -15.65
C HIS A 113 18.58 13.94 -15.13
N PHE A 114 18.93 13.28 -14.04
CA PHE A 114 18.08 12.26 -13.41
C PHE A 114 18.33 12.21 -11.89
N MET A 115 17.34 11.67 -11.18
CA MET A 115 17.36 11.44 -9.73
C MET A 115 16.93 10.00 -9.43
N TYR A 116 17.34 9.48 -8.28
CA TYR A 116 16.93 8.17 -7.76
C TYR A 116 15.87 8.31 -6.68
N LYS A 117 14.77 7.56 -6.81
CA LYS A 117 13.84 7.37 -5.68
C LYS A 117 14.32 6.18 -4.83
N ASN A 118 14.93 6.47 -3.68
CA ASN A 118 15.58 5.43 -2.86
C ASN A 118 14.60 4.73 -1.93
N ASP A 119 13.75 3.88 -2.48
CA ASP A 119 12.79 3.09 -1.69
C ASP A 119 13.41 1.94 -0.88
N GLY A 120 14.73 1.73 -0.97
CA GLY A 120 15.46 0.82 -0.08
C GLY A 120 15.59 1.33 1.36
N GLN A 121 15.16 2.57 1.66
CA GLN A 121 15.14 3.12 3.02
C GLN A 121 13.78 3.00 3.72
N ASN A 122 12.83 2.26 3.16
CA ASN A 122 11.63 1.87 3.91
C ASN A 122 11.99 0.85 5.02
N PRO A 123 11.11 0.61 6.02
CA PRO A 123 11.42 -0.21 7.19
C PRO A 123 11.95 -1.64 6.92
N SER A 124 11.42 -2.37 5.93
CA SER A 124 11.93 -3.69 5.52
C SER A 124 13.10 -3.62 4.51
N ALA A 125 13.64 -2.41 4.32
CA ALA A 125 14.61 -2.06 3.31
C ALA A 125 14.12 -2.30 1.86
N SER A 126 12.80 -2.22 1.62
CA SER A 126 12.23 -2.41 0.28
C SER A 126 11.01 -1.55 -0.02
N PHE A 127 10.77 -1.28 -1.30
CA PHE A 127 9.57 -0.58 -1.77
C PHE A 127 8.26 -1.33 -1.46
N LYS A 128 8.35 -2.64 -1.15
CA LYS A 128 7.21 -3.51 -0.82
C LYS A 128 6.40 -3.01 0.37
N ASP A 129 7.03 -2.27 1.28
CA ASP A 129 6.36 -1.68 2.44
C ASP A 129 5.21 -0.77 2.07
N ARG A 130 5.31 -0.03 0.96
CA ARG A 130 4.21 0.81 0.47
C ARG A 130 2.95 -0.03 0.20
N GLY A 131 3.13 -1.19 -0.42
CA GLY A 131 2.03 -2.11 -0.70
C GLY A 131 1.51 -2.77 0.58
N MET A 132 2.41 -3.23 1.45
CA MET A 132 2.05 -3.91 2.69
C MET A 132 1.34 -3.00 3.68
N ALA A 133 1.72 -1.72 3.80
CA ALA A 133 0.99 -0.74 4.60
C ALA A 133 -0.48 -0.65 4.16
N CYS A 134 -0.73 -0.54 2.85
CA CYS A 134 -2.08 -0.50 2.30
C CYS A 134 -2.82 -1.82 2.52
N ALA A 135 -2.19 -2.95 2.19
CA ALA A 135 -2.80 -4.27 2.31
C ALA A 135 -3.18 -4.62 3.76
N PHE A 136 -2.27 -4.43 4.72
CA PHE A 136 -2.54 -4.73 6.13
C PHE A 136 -3.52 -3.75 6.77
N SER A 137 -3.51 -2.47 6.36
CA SER A 137 -4.57 -1.53 6.76
C SER A 137 -5.93 -2.00 6.25
N TYR A 138 -5.98 -2.48 5.01
CA TYR A 138 -7.20 -3.00 4.39
C TYR A 138 -7.70 -4.28 5.08
N LEU A 139 -6.78 -5.18 5.47
CA LEU A 139 -7.14 -6.35 6.27
C LEU A 139 -7.73 -5.95 7.64
N ARG A 140 -7.17 -4.95 8.32
CA ARG A 140 -7.74 -4.44 9.59
C ARG A 140 -9.14 -3.86 9.40
N TYR A 141 -9.34 -3.12 8.31
CA TYR A 141 -10.67 -2.66 7.91
C TYR A 141 -11.65 -3.84 7.72
N LEU A 142 -11.27 -4.88 6.97
CA LEU A 142 -12.12 -6.05 6.73
C LEU A 142 -12.43 -6.84 8.01
N VAL A 143 -11.43 -7.08 8.86
CA VAL A 143 -11.63 -7.72 10.17
C VAL A 143 -12.70 -6.98 10.97
N ARG A 144 -12.57 -5.65 11.04
CA ARG A 144 -13.49 -4.81 11.80
C ARG A 144 -14.89 -4.75 11.17
N SER A 145 -14.98 -4.53 9.86
CA SER A 145 -16.25 -4.30 9.18
C SER A 145 -17.06 -5.58 8.99
N GLN A 146 -16.38 -6.71 8.78
CA GLN A 146 -17.00 -8.02 8.55
C GLN A 146 -17.03 -8.90 9.80
N GLY A 147 -16.41 -8.47 10.90
CA GLY A 147 -16.34 -9.25 12.15
C GLY A 147 -15.55 -10.56 12.01
N TRP A 148 -14.56 -10.61 11.12
CA TRP A 148 -13.77 -11.82 10.91
C TRP A 148 -12.91 -12.13 12.13
N LYS A 149 -12.93 -13.41 12.54
CA LYS A 149 -12.22 -13.87 13.75
C LYS A 149 -10.76 -14.21 13.49
N GLU A 150 -10.42 -14.53 12.25
CA GLU A 150 -9.06 -14.89 11.84
C GLU A 150 -8.89 -14.66 10.33
N ILE A 151 -7.72 -14.16 9.94
CA ILE A 151 -7.27 -14.12 8.54
C ILE A 151 -5.84 -14.68 8.48
N LEU A 152 -5.57 -15.53 7.49
CA LEU A 152 -4.21 -15.97 7.17
C LEU A 152 -3.73 -15.33 5.86
N GLY A 153 -2.80 -14.38 5.95
CA GLY A 153 -2.05 -13.87 4.82
C GLY A 153 -0.97 -14.85 4.39
N ILE A 154 -0.96 -15.25 3.13
CA ILE A 154 0.02 -16.18 2.58
C ILE A 154 0.92 -15.46 1.57
N CYS A 155 2.23 -15.48 1.80
CA CYS A 155 3.22 -14.96 0.87
C CYS A 155 4.06 -16.10 0.29
N ALA A 156 4.00 -16.31 -1.02
CA ALA A 156 4.88 -17.22 -1.74
C ALA A 156 6.00 -16.41 -2.44
N SER A 157 7.01 -16.00 -1.67
CA SER A 157 8.15 -15.22 -2.17
C SER A 157 9.38 -15.46 -1.32
N THR A 158 10.57 -15.53 -1.93
CA THR A 158 11.86 -15.78 -1.25
C THR A 158 12.65 -14.49 -0.97
N GLY A 159 12.02 -13.32 -1.00
CA GLY A 159 12.71 -12.03 -0.90
C GLY A 159 11.85 -10.94 -0.30
N ASP A 160 12.08 -9.69 -0.66
CA ASP A 160 11.49 -8.50 -0.01
C ASP A 160 9.98 -8.54 0.29
N THR A 161 9.19 -9.22 -0.54
CA THR A 161 7.74 -9.32 -0.31
C THR A 161 7.43 -10.16 0.93
N SER A 162 8.18 -11.23 1.20
CA SER A 162 8.00 -12.03 2.41
C SER A 162 8.51 -11.31 3.65
N ALA A 163 9.64 -10.61 3.57
CA ALA A 163 10.17 -9.78 4.65
C ALA A 163 9.15 -8.69 5.07
N ALA A 164 8.66 -7.91 4.09
CA ALA A 164 7.64 -6.90 4.35
C ALA A 164 6.34 -7.52 4.90
N ALA A 165 5.85 -8.61 4.31
CA ALA A 165 4.64 -9.27 4.79
C ALA A 165 4.79 -9.79 6.22
N ALA A 166 5.92 -10.42 6.55
CA ALA A 166 6.21 -10.92 7.89
C ALA A 166 6.30 -9.78 8.92
N MET A 167 7.01 -8.70 8.59
CA MET A 167 7.13 -7.52 9.46
C MET A 167 5.77 -6.87 9.75
N TYR A 168 4.98 -6.56 8.71
CA TYR A 168 3.66 -5.96 8.90
C TYR A 168 2.68 -6.91 9.60
N GLY A 169 2.74 -8.22 9.28
CA GLY A 169 1.94 -9.24 9.95
C GLY A 169 2.26 -9.37 11.45
N ALA A 170 3.55 -9.40 11.80
CA ALA A 170 3.99 -9.45 13.19
C ALA A 170 3.60 -8.19 13.96
N TYR A 171 3.66 -7.01 13.32
CA TYR A 171 3.27 -5.75 13.95
C TYR A 171 1.76 -5.67 14.22
N VAL A 172 0.93 -6.08 13.26
CA VAL A 172 -0.53 -6.02 13.39
C VAL A 172 -1.04 -7.07 14.38
N GLY A 173 -0.50 -8.28 14.32
CA GLY A 173 -0.87 -9.38 15.22
C GLY A 173 -2.31 -9.86 15.02
N ASP A 174 -2.82 -10.59 16.02
CA ASP A 174 -4.15 -11.18 15.96
C ASP A 174 -5.25 -10.12 15.74
N PRO A 175 -6.26 -10.42 14.91
CA PRO A 175 -6.55 -11.72 14.30
C PRO A 175 -5.90 -11.96 12.91
N ILE A 176 -4.94 -11.14 12.50
CA ILE A 176 -4.30 -11.23 11.18
C ILE A 176 -2.96 -11.96 11.33
N LYS A 177 -2.90 -13.19 10.81
CA LYS A 177 -1.70 -14.03 10.81
C LYS A 177 -1.03 -13.98 9.44
N THR A 178 0.28 -14.22 9.42
CA THR A 178 1.05 -14.28 8.17
C THR A 178 1.89 -15.55 8.10
N ALA A 179 1.86 -16.21 6.95
CA ALA A 179 2.71 -17.36 6.64
C ALA A 179 3.49 -17.12 5.34
N VAL A 180 4.77 -17.45 5.37
CA VAL A 180 5.64 -17.40 4.19
C VAL A 180 5.89 -18.83 3.71
N LEU A 181 5.53 -19.11 2.45
CA LEU A 181 5.73 -20.41 1.83
C LEU A 181 6.96 -20.38 0.92
N LEU A 182 7.92 -21.25 1.22
CA LEU A 182 9.22 -21.28 0.56
C LEU A 182 9.57 -22.69 0.07
N PRO A 183 10.22 -22.81 -1.09
CA PRO A 183 10.72 -24.10 -1.55
C PRO A 183 11.85 -24.61 -0.66
N GLN A 184 11.72 -25.84 -0.19
CA GLN A 184 12.73 -26.48 0.66
C GLN A 184 14.11 -26.49 -0.02
N GLY A 185 15.14 -26.10 0.73
CA GLY A 185 16.53 -26.10 0.24
C GLY A 185 16.88 -25.02 -0.77
N LYS A 186 15.99 -24.05 -1.03
CA LYS A 186 16.21 -22.96 -1.99
C LYS A 186 16.35 -21.59 -1.34
N VAL A 187 16.36 -21.52 -0.01
CA VAL A 187 16.41 -20.26 0.74
C VAL A 187 17.48 -20.36 1.82
N THR A 188 18.25 -19.29 1.96
CA THR A 188 19.30 -19.15 2.96
C THR A 188 18.77 -18.51 4.24
N PRO A 189 19.41 -18.73 5.41
CA PRO A 189 19.05 -18.03 6.64
C PRO A 189 19.08 -16.50 6.50
N GLN A 190 19.98 -15.95 5.68
CA GLN A 190 20.09 -14.51 5.42
C GLN A 190 18.87 -13.95 4.68
N GLN A 191 18.24 -14.75 3.81
CA GLN A 191 16.99 -14.36 3.15
C GLN A 191 15.77 -14.44 4.09
N LEU A 192 15.94 -15.02 5.27
CA LEU A 192 14.91 -15.22 6.29
C LEU A 192 15.15 -14.40 7.57
N SER A 193 16.15 -13.52 7.56
CA SER A 193 16.57 -12.82 8.79
C SER A 193 15.62 -11.71 9.22
N GLN A 194 14.75 -11.25 8.31
CA GLN A 194 13.73 -10.23 8.54
C GLN A 194 12.36 -10.85 8.78
#